data_AF-A0A947H970-F1
#
_entry.id   AF-A0A947H970-F1
#
_cell.length_a   1.000
_cell.length_b   1.000
_cell.length_c   1.000
_cell.angle_alpha   90.00
_cell.angle_beta   90.00
_cell.angle_gamma   90.00
#
_symmetry.space_group_name_H-M   'P 1'
#
loop_
_entity.id
_entity.type
_entity.pdbx_description
1 polymer ?
#
loop_
_entity_poly.entity_id
_entity_poly.type
_entity_poly.pdbx_seq_one_letter_code
_entity_poly.pdbx_strand_id
1 'polypeptide(L)'
;MKKTVLTAITATALMAAMQPAFADHHQGGGQHQGGGQHQGMGGHSKMSAEEMMDGKAYAERSLDLMQAGNMMVEEGAKKKDHKMMMTGAKILKKGMHMHHMSMKGMKMMMHEMKHKVMHAKVGDSQMSDKEVADMEKMMKDIKATHDGYMNTCHKEMALIPKSAHSLLQAGNEAILKGMKENNPEMVIMGSDMMEMGMALNHPYGMDEGDGHGAMQMEKRVEIKMHH
;
A
#
# COMPACT_ATOMS: atom_id res chain seq x y z
N MET A 1 24.46 -9.36 34.56
CA MET A 1 24.54 -8.18 33.69
C MET A 1 25.48 -8.41 32.49
N LYS A 2 25.18 -9.37 31.59
CA LYS A 2 25.96 -9.61 30.35
C LYS A 2 25.06 -10.29 29.32
N LYS A 3 24.18 -9.54 28.64
CA LYS A 3 23.47 -9.98 27.40
C LYS A 3 22.66 -8.87 26.67
N THR A 4 22.91 -7.58 26.95
CA THR A 4 22.04 -6.48 26.47
C THR A 4 22.71 -5.51 25.49
N VAL A 5 23.82 -5.91 24.85
CA VAL A 5 24.62 -5.01 23.99
C VAL A 5 24.41 -5.26 22.49
N LEU A 6 23.72 -6.33 22.07
CA LEU A 6 23.60 -6.69 20.65
C LEU A 6 22.30 -6.31 19.94
N THR A 7 21.35 -5.62 20.58
CA THR A 7 20.06 -5.23 19.96
C THR A 7 19.95 -3.75 19.60
N ALA A 8 20.97 -2.93 19.87
CA ALA A 8 20.93 -1.49 19.61
C ALA A 8 21.50 -1.07 18.23
N ILE A 9 22.17 -1.97 17.51
CA ILE A 9 22.91 -1.60 16.28
C ILE A 9 22.05 -1.74 15.00
N THR A 10 20.93 -2.46 15.02
CA THR A 10 20.14 -2.75 13.81
C THR A 10 18.99 -1.76 13.52
N ALA A 11 18.51 -0.98 14.50
CA ALA A 11 17.43 -0.02 14.25
C ALA A 11 17.95 1.31 13.66
N THR A 12 19.13 1.77 14.09
CA THR A 12 19.72 3.03 13.60
C THR A 12 20.31 2.88 12.20
N ALA A 13 20.84 1.71 11.85
CA ALA A 13 21.33 1.42 10.50
C ALA A 13 20.20 1.35 9.46
N LEU A 14 19.02 0.85 9.85
CA LEU A 14 17.85 0.78 8.98
C LEU A 14 17.22 2.16 8.74
N MET A 15 17.20 3.04 9.76
CA MET A 15 16.71 4.42 9.60
C MET A 15 17.70 5.32 8.86
N ALA A 16 19.01 5.12 9.00
CA ALA A 16 20.03 5.89 8.29
C ALA A 16 20.12 5.55 6.79
N ALA A 17 19.69 4.35 6.38
CA ALA A 17 19.66 3.95 4.97
C ALA A 17 18.42 4.46 4.19
N MET A 18 17.46 5.11 4.87
CA MET A 18 16.23 5.63 4.25
C MET A 18 16.30 7.13 3.87
N GLN A 19 17.45 7.79 4.06
CA GLN A 19 17.72 9.13 3.51
C GLN A 19 18.98 9.02 2.63
N PRO A 20 18.96 9.30 1.31
CA PRO A 20 18.30 10.46 0.69
C PRO A 20 17.49 10.16 -0.60
N ALA A 21 16.32 10.79 -0.79
CA ALA A 21 15.68 10.89 -2.11
C ALA A 21 14.61 12.01 -2.24
N PHE A 22 14.56 13.00 -1.34
CA PHE A 22 13.59 14.09 -1.41
C PHE A 22 14.23 15.41 -1.00
N ALA A 23 15.25 15.83 -1.75
CA ALA A 23 15.81 17.17 -1.66
C ALA A 23 16.18 17.61 -3.07
N ASP A 24 15.16 17.74 -3.93
CA ASP A 24 15.08 18.64 -5.09
C ASP A 24 13.66 18.49 -5.67
N HIS A 25 13.10 19.58 -6.23
CA HIS A 25 11.72 19.74 -6.75
C HIS A 25 10.65 20.34 -5.83
N HIS A 26 10.94 21.49 -5.21
CA HIS A 26 9.89 22.47 -4.89
C HIS A 26 10.37 23.89 -5.21
N GLN A 27 10.40 24.26 -6.49
CA GLN A 27 10.36 25.66 -6.92
C GLN A 27 9.82 25.75 -8.35
N GLY A 28 8.66 26.36 -8.53
CA GLY A 28 8.07 26.56 -9.86
C GLY A 28 6.58 26.89 -9.78
N GLY A 29 6.26 28.07 -9.26
CA GLY A 29 4.94 28.67 -9.44
C GLY A 29 4.73 29.07 -10.91
N GLY A 30 3.50 28.90 -11.40
CA GLY A 30 3.06 29.38 -12.71
C GLY A 30 1.56 29.20 -12.86
N GLN A 31 0.81 30.30 -12.76
CA GLN A 31 -0.58 30.40 -13.20
C GLN A 31 -0.65 30.24 -14.72
N HIS A 32 -1.52 29.40 -15.27
CA HIS A 32 -2.00 29.55 -16.64
C HIS A 32 -3.51 29.29 -16.73
N GLN A 33 -4.25 30.40 -16.87
CA GLN A 33 -5.59 30.51 -17.42
C GLN A 33 -5.43 30.73 -18.93
N GLY A 34 -6.14 29.99 -19.78
CA GLY A 34 -6.15 30.26 -21.23
C GLY A 34 -6.68 29.08 -22.04
N GLY A 35 -7.83 29.27 -22.67
CA GLY A 35 -8.51 28.26 -23.48
C GLY A 35 -7.79 27.88 -24.78
N GLY A 36 -8.15 26.71 -25.30
CA GLY A 36 -7.73 26.22 -26.61
C GLY A 36 -8.14 24.77 -26.81
N GLN A 37 -9.09 24.55 -27.71
CA GLN A 37 -9.25 23.40 -28.61
C GLN A 37 -8.99 21.98 -28.04
N HIS A 38 -10.06 21.19 -27.95
CA HIS A 38 -10.00 19.73 -28.02
C HIS A 38 -9.30 19.31 -29.32
N GLN A 39 -8.04 18.86 -29.23
CA GLN A 39 -7.34 18.20 -30.32
C GLN A 39 -6.57 17.00 -29.73
N GLY A 40 -6.96 15.78 -30.14
CA GLY A 40 -6.15 14.57 -29.99
C GLY A 40 -6.15 13.92 -28.61
N MET A 41 -7.15 13.06 -28.36
CA MET A 41 -7.11 12.00 -27.35
C MET A 41 -6.14 10.87 -27.80
N GLY A 42 -4.87 11.23 -28.06
CA GLY A 42 -3.84 10.36 -28.64
C GLY A 42 -2.53 10.33 -27.84
N GLY A 43 -2.49 10.98 -26.67
CA GLY A 43 -1.37 10.93 -25.72
C GLY A 43 -1.60 9.90 -24.62
N HIS A 44 -1.93 8.66 -24.98
CA HIS A 44 -2.17 7.61 -24.01
C HIS A 44 -0.82 7.11 -23.45
N SER A 45 -0.58 7.47 -22.18
CA SER A 45 0.39 6.92 -21.22
C SER A 45 1.56 6.10 -21.79
N LYS A 46 2.65 6.77 -22.16
CA LYS A 46 3.94 6.09 -22.32
C LYS A 46 4.51 5.79 -20.93
N MET A 47 3.99 4.76 -20.27
CA MET A 47 4.75 4.12 -19.19
C MET A 47 5.97 3.45 -19.83
N SER A 48 7.16 3.97 -19.55
CA SER A 48 8.43 3.47 -20.10
C SER A 48 8.76 2.08 -19.55
N ALA A 49 9.61 1.32 -20.26
CA ALA A 49 10.09 0.02 -19.79
C ALA A 49 10.81 0.10 -18.42
N GLU A 50 11.39 1.25 -18.09
CA GLU A 50 11.98 1.55 -16.77
C GLU A 50 10.91 1.64 -15.68
N GLU A 51 9.76 2.27 -15.96
CA GLU A 51 8.60 2.29 -15.05
C GLU A 51 7.98 0.89 -14.88
N MET A 52 8.17 -0.03 -15.84
CA MET A 52 7.75 -1.44 -15.70
C MET A 52 8.70 -2.27 -14.82
N MET A 53 10.01 -2.03 -14.93
CA MET A 53 11.03 -2.68 -14.11
C MET A 53 10.94 -2.24 -12.64
N ASP A 54 10.52 -1.00 -12.40
CA ASP A 54 10.26 -0.48 -11.07
C ASP A 54 9.04 -1.17 -10.42
N GLY A 55 8.01 -1.54 -11.21
CA GLY A 55 6.84 -2.28 -10.71
C GLY A 55 7.19 -3.62 -10.05
N LYS A 56 8.21 -4.33 -10.54
CA LYS A 56 8.68 -5.57 -9.91
C LYS A 56 9.33 -5.29 -8.54
N ALA A 57 10.26 -4.33 -8.51
CA ALA A 57 10.96 -3.94 -7.28
C ALA A 57 10.00 -3.35 -6.23
N TYR A 58 8.98 -2.60 -6.67
CA TYR A 58 7.91 -2.09 -5.82
C TYR A 58 7.05 -3.19 -5.23
N ALA A 59 6.67 -4.21 -6.02
CA ALA A 59 5.92 -5.36 -5.53
C ALA A 59 6.71 -6.13 -4.46
N GLU A 60 8.00 -6.41 -4.69
CA GLU A 60 8.85 -7.10 -3.71
C GLU A 60 8.99 -6.28 -2.42
N ARG A 61 9.32 -4.98 -2.55
CA ARG A 61 9.43 -4.08 -1.40
C ARG A 61 8.11 -3.98 -0.61
N SER A 62 6.97 -4.01 -1.30
CA SER A 62 5.67 -3.97 -0.65
C SER A 62 5.42 -5.21 0.22
N LEU A 63 5.86 -6.40 -0.23
CA LEU A 63 5.76 -7.64 0.53
C LEU A 63 6.66 -7.61 1.77
N ASP A 64 7.91 -7.13 1.63
CA ASP A 64 8.83 -6.98 2.76
C ASP A 64 8.27 -6.04 3.84
N LEU A 65 7.65 -4.92 3.42
CA LEU A 65 7.00 -4.00 4.34
C LEU A 65 5.79 -4.65 5.02
N MET A 66 4.96 -5.39 4.30
CA MET A 66 3.83 -6.10 4.92
C MET A 66 4.31 -7.14 5.95
N GLN A 67 5.34 -7.92 5.60
CA GLN A 67 5.94 -8.90 6.52
C GLN A 67 6.52 -8.24 7.76
N ALA A 68 7.33 -7.18 7.58
CA ALA A 68 7.92 -6.43 8.69
C ALA A 68 6.83 -5.80 9.58
N GLY A 69 5.80 -5.20 8.96
CA GLY A 69 4.66 -4.62 9.66
C GLY A 69 3.93 -5.65 10.52
N ASN A 70 3.61 -6.82 9.95
CA ASN A 70 2.99 -7.93 10.68
C ASN A 70 3.86 -8.39 11.86
N MET A 71 5.15 -8.62 11.64
CA MET A 71 6.06 -9.03 12.72
C MET A 71 6.13 -8.00 13.85
N MET A 72 6.19 -6.71 13.53
CA MET A 72 6.21 -5.64 14.53
C MET A 72 4.90 -5.55 15.32
N VAL A 73 3.74 -5.70 14.68
CA VAL A 73 2.44 -5.70 15.37
C VAL A 73 2.36 -6.88 16.34
N GLU A 74 2.72 -8.08 15.89
CA GLU A 74 2.64 -9.29 16.71
C GLU A 74 3.63 -9.27 17.88
N GLU A 75 4.85 -8.78 17.66
CA GLU A 75 5.85 -8.64 18.72
C GLU A 75 5.47 -7.53 19.71
N GLY A 76 4.94 -6.41 19.20
CA GLY A 76 4.40 -5.35 20.02
C GLY A 76 3.24 -5.83 20.90
N ALA A 77 2.34 -6.65 20.34
CA ALA A 77 1.23 -7.24 21.08
C ALA A 77 1.72 -8.15 22.22
N LYS A 78 2.69 -9.05 21.95
CA LYS A 78 3.29 -9.92 22.98
C LYS A 78 3.94 -9.13 24.11
N LYS A 79 4.58 -8.02 23.79
CA LYS A 79 5.28 -7.15 24.76
C LYS A 79 4.38 -6.11 25.41
N LYS A 80 3.14 -5.96 24.94
CA LYS A 80 2.26 -4.81 25.25
C LYS A 80 2.94 -3.46 24.94
N ASP A 81 3.80 -3.45 23.91
CA ASP A 81 4.45 -2.23 23.40
C ASP A 81 3.55 -1.59 22.34
N HIS A 82 2.67 -0.74 22.84
CA HIS A 82 1.73 0.04 22.05
C HIS A 82 2.39 0.85 20.92
N LYS A 83 3.58 1.43 21.15
CA LYS A 83 4.28 2.24 20.15
C LYS A 83 4.83 1.36 19.02
N MET A 84 5.34 0.18 19.36
CA MET A 84 5.75 -0.83 18.38
C MET A 84 4.58 -1.31 17.54
N MET A 85 3.42 -1.59 18.16
CA MET A 85 2.20 -1.99 17.44
C MET A 85 1.75 -0.92 16.46
N MET A 86 1.69 0.34 16.88
CA MET A 86 1.34 1.48 16.03
C MET A 86 2.31 1.66 14.86
N THR A 87 3.61 1.48 15.11
CA THR A 87 4.63 1.57 14.06
C THR A 87 4.47 0.43 13.06
N GLY A 88 4.27 -0.80 13.54
CA GLY A 88 4.02 -1.96 12.69
C GLY A 88 2.77 -1.80 11.84
N ALA A 89 1.67 -1.28 12.40
CA ALA A 89 0.43 -1.01 11.68
C ALA A 89 0.60 0.01 10.55
N LYS A 90 1.38 1.08 10.78
CA LYS A 90 1.70 2.09 9.74
C LYS A 90 2.54 1.50 8.61
N ILE A 91 3.55 0.70 8.95
CA ILE A 91 4.39 0.00 7.98
C ILE A 91 3.53 -0.97 7.15
N LEU A 92 2.67 -1.75 7.81
CA LEU A 92 1.75 -2.68 7.17
C LEU A 92 0.82 -1.97 6.18
N LYS A 93 0.18 -0.86 6.61
CA LYS A 93 -0.69 -0.03 5.75
C LYS A 93 0.07 0.49 4.52
N LYS A 94 1.31 0.94 4.70
CA LYS A 94 2.15 1.41 3.58
C LYS A 94 2.49 0.27 2.62
N GLY A 95 2.85 -0.91 3.15
CA GLY A 95 3.09 -2.12 2.37
C GLY A 95 1.87 -2.50 1.53
N MET A 96 0.68 -2.58 2.13
CA MET A 96 -0.58 -2.87 1.42
C MET A 96 -0.87 -1.86 0.30
N HIS A 97 -0.69 -0.56 0.57
CA HIS A 97 -0.93 0.48 -0.43
C HIS A 97 0.04 0.37 -1.61
N MET A 98 1.34 0.19 -1.34
CA MET A 98 2.35 0.01 -2.39
C MET A 98 2.06 -1.24 -3.22
N HIS A 99 1.66 -2.33 -2.55
CA HIS A 99 1.31 -3.57 -3.22
C HIS A 99 0.13 -3.36 -4.18
N HIS A 100 -0.95 -2.73 -3.69
CA HIS A 100 -2.13 -2.42 -4.50
C HIS A 100 -1.77 -1.60 -5.75
N MET A 101 -1.00 -0.52 -5.59
CA MET A 101 -0.61 0.35 -6.70
C MET A 101 0.24 -0.39 -7.73
N SER A 102 1.18 -1.22 -7.27
CA SER A 102 2.02 -2.05 -8.13
C SER A 102 1.19 -3.05 -8.96
N MET A 103 0.27 -3.77 -8.29
CA MET A 103 -0.59 -4.74 -8.97
C MET A 103 -1.54 -4.07 -9.97
N LYS A 104 -2.10 -2.90 -9.64
CA LYS A 104 -2.92 -2.08 -10.55
C LYS A 104 -2.12 -1.67 -11.80
N GLY A 105 -0.89 -1.20 -11.62
CA GLY A 105 0.01 -0.85 -12.73
C GLY A 105 0.27 -2.02 -13.67
N MET A 106 0.67 -3.18 -13.12
CA MET A 106 0.90 -4.39 -13.91
C MET A 106 -0.36 -4.84 -14.68
N LYS A 107 -1.53 -4.74 -14.06
CA LYS A 107 -2.81 -5.09 -14.72
C LYS A 107 -3.14 -4.17 -15.90
N MET A 108 -2.98 -2.86 -15.74
CA MET A 108 -3.21 -1.89 -16.82
C MET A 108 -2.26 -2.12 -17.99
N MET A 109 -0.99 -2.42 -17.71
CA MET A 109 0.01 -2.71 -18.71
C MET A 109 -0.29 -3.99 -19.50
N MET A 110 -0.68 -5.08 -18.81
CA MET A 110 -1.14 -6.30 -19.50
C MET A 110 -2.32 -6.00 -20.43
N HIS A 111 -3.28 -5.17 -19.98
CA HIS A 111 -4.43 -4.76 -20.78
C HIS A 111 -4.00 -3.97 -22.03
N GLU A 112 -3.10 -2.99 -21.87
CA GLU A 112 -2.61 -2.17 -22.98
C GLU A 112 -1.80 -2.99 -24.00
N MET A 113 -0.91 -3.88 -23.54
CA MET A 113 -0.17 -4.78 -24.42
C MET A 113 -1.08 -5.73 -25.17
N LYS A 114 -2.10 -6.30 -24.50
CA LYS A 114 -3.09 -7.17 -25.13
C LYS A 114 -3.84 -6.43 -26.24
N HIS A 115 -4.22 -5.19 -25.98
CA HIS A 115 -4.86 -4.34 -26.97
C HIS A 115 -3.94 -4.11 -28.19
N LYS A 116 -2.69 -3.69 -27.99
CA LYS A 116 -1.71 -3.48 -29.08
C LYS A 116 -1.47 -4.74 -29.91
N VAL A 117 -1.31 -5.90 -29.26
CA VAL A 117 -1.15 -7.20 -29.96
C VAL A 117 -2.40 -7.54 -30.78
N MET A 118 -3.61 -7.32 -30.25
CA MET A 118 -4.83 -7.56 -31.03
C MET A 118 -4.92 -6.65 -32.26
N HIS A 119 -4.65 -5.35 -32.12
CA HIS A 119 -4.65 -4.38 -33.22
C HIS A 119 -3.62 -4.72 -34.31
N ALA A 120 -2.43 -5.18 -33.92
CA ALA A 120 -1.42 -5.61 -34.87
C ALA A 120 -1.86 -6.83 -35.69
N LYS A 121 -2.56 -7.79 -35.07
CA LYS A 121 -3.02 -9.01 -35.75
C LYS A 121 -4.18 -8.79 -36.72
N VAL A 122 -4.98 -7.73 -36.54
CA VAL A 122 -6.09 -7.41 -37.46
C VAL A 122 -5.67 -6.56 -38.66
N GLY A 123 -4.38 -6.24 -38.80
CA GLY A 123 -3.82 -5.52 -39.95
C GLY A 123 -3.87 -3.99 -39.85
N ASP A 124 -4.33 -3.45 -38.72
CA ASP A 124 -4.47 -2.01 -38.49
C ASP A 124 -3.19 -1.33 -37.95
N SER A 125 -2.09 -2.07 -37.80
CA SER A 125 -0.81 -1.55 -37.26
C SER A 125 0.39 -1.89 -38.14
N GLN A 126 1.37 -0.99 -38.20
CA GLN A 126 2.67 -1.20 -38.86
C GLN A 126 3.69 -2.01 -38.03
N MET A 127 3.23 -2.85 -37.09
CA MET A 127 4.14 -3.72 -36.34
C MET A 127 4.52 -4.95 -37.16
N SER A 128 5.79 -5.32 -37.12
CA SER A 128 6.31 -6.56 -37.70
C SER A 128 5.92 -7.80 -36.89
N ASP A 129 5.91 -8.97 -37.53
CA ASP A 129 5.65 -10.26 -36.85
C ASP A 129 6.61 -10.51 -35.67
N LYS A 130 7.86 -10.03 -35.80
CA LYS A 130 8.86 -10.12 -34.74
C LYS A 130 8.45 -9.28 -33.53
N GLU A 131 8.02 -8.04 -33.74
CA GLU A 131 7.55 -7.16 -32.66
C GLU A 131 6.30 -7.70 -31.98
N VAL A 132 5.37 -8.30 -32.75
CA VAL A 132 4.21 -8.98 -32.18
C VAL A 132 4.64 -10.14 -31.28
N ALA A 133 5.55 -10.99 -31.74
CA ALA A 133 6.05 -12.13 -30.95
C ALA A 133 6.79 -11.68 -29.68
N ASP A 134 7.61 -10.63 -29.77
CA ASP A 134 8.32 -10.06 -28.63
C ASP A 134 7.34 -9.47 -27.59
N MET A 135 6.28 -8.79 -28.04
CA MET A 135 5.22 -8.27 -27.17
C MET A 135 4.40 -9.39 -26.51
N GLU A 136 4.07 -10.45 -27.24
CA GLU A 136 3.37 -11.62 -26.67
C GLU A 136 4.19 -12.32 -25.59
N LYS A 137 5.51 -12.45 -25.81
CA LYS A 137 6.42 -12.97 -24.80
C LYS A 137 6.44 -12.07 -23.57
N MET A 138 6.62 -10.77 -23.76
CA MET A 138 6.64 -9.80 -22.67
C MET A 138 5.33 -9.84 -21.85
N MET A 139 4.17 -9.96 -22.51
CA MET A 139 2.88 -10.10 -21.84
C MET A 139 2.78 -11.37 -20.99
N LYS A 140 3.30 -12.50 -21.49
CA LYS A 140 3.37 -13.75 -20.71
C LYS A 140 4.25 -13.59 -19.48
N ASP A 141 5.39 -12.94 -19.61
CA ASP A 141 6.33 -12.71 -18.50
C ASP A 141 5.72 -11.79 -17.43
N ILE A 142 5.05 -10.69 -17.84
CA ILE A 142 4.32 -9.80 -16.93
C ILE A 142 3.20 -10.55 -16.22
N LYS A 143 2.43 -11.38 -16.94
CA LYS A 143 1.35 -12.17 -16.33
C LYS A 143 1.88 -13.18 -15.31
N ALA A 144 2.93 -13.92 -15.65
CA ALA A 144 3.55 -14.86 -14.72
C ALA A 144 4.05 -14.16 -13.45
N THR A 145 4.64 -12.98 -13.61
CA THR A 145 5.10 -12.14 -12.49
C THR A 145 3.93 -11.64 -11.64
N HIS A 146 2.88 -11.11 -12.27
CA HIS A 146 1.64 -10.69 -11.61
C HIS A 146 1.01 -11.81 -10.79
N ASP A 147 0.85 -12.99 -11.39
CA ASP A 147 0.22 -14.14 -10.74
C ASP A 147 1.08 -14.67 -9.58
N GLY A 148 2.41 -14.68 -9.74
CA GLY A 148 3.36 -15.00 -8.67
C GLY A 148 3.25 -14.05 -7.48
N TYR A 149 3.15 -12.75 -7.72
CA TYR A 149 2.98 -11.75 -6.66
C TYR A 149 1.60 -11.83 -6.01
N MET A 150 0.52 -12.05 -6.77
CA MET A 150 -0.81 -12.25 -6.19
C MET A 150 -0.84 -13.46 -5.24
N ASN A 151 -0.20 -14.57 -5.60
CA ASN A 151 -0.14 -15.75 -4.74
C ASN A 151 0.64 -15.47 -3.45
N THR A 152 1.77 -14.77 -3.55
CA THR A 152 2.57 -14.39 -2.38
C THR A 152 1.82 -13.39 -1.51
N CYS A 153 1.18 -12.39 -2.12
CA CYS A 153 0.33 -11.43 -1.45
C CYS A 153 -0.83 -12.09 -0.72
N HIS A 154 -1.54 -13.05 -1.32
CA HIS A 154 -2.61 -13.77 -0.64
C HIS A 154 -2.13 -14.47 0.63
N LYS A 155 -0.91 -15.04 0.62
CA LYS A 155 -0.32 -15.66 1.82
C LYS A 155 -0.04 -14.62 2.90
N GLU A 156 0.52 -13.47 2.54
CA GLU A 156 0.81 -12.39 3.49
C GLU A 156 -0.45 -11.69 3.99
N MET A 157 -1.42 -11.47 3.11
CA MET A 157 -2.72 -10.91 3.44
C MET A 157 -3.52 -11.79 4.39
N ALA A 158 -3.34 -13.12 4.34
CA ALA A 158 -3.95 -14.03 5.31
C ALA A 158 -3.47 -13.76 6.75
N LEU A 159 -2.34 -13.09 6.94
CA LEU A 159 -1.82 -12.72 8.27
C LEU A 159 -2.38 -11.38 8.78
N ILE A 160 -2.89 -10.53 7.89
CA ILE A 160 -3.41 -9.19 8.23
C ILE A 160 -4.59 -9.24 9.21
N PRO A 161 -5.59 -10.15 9.07
CA PRO A 161 -6.67 -10.26 10.05
C PRO A 161 -6.16 -10.54 11.47
N LYS A 162 -5.06 -11.30 11.59
CA LYS A 162 -4.45 -11.58 12.88
C LYS A 162 -3.85 -10.31 13.50
N SER A 163 -3.09 -9.55 12.72
CA SER A 163 -2.51 -8.28 13.18
C SER A 163 -3.57 -7.22 13.47
N ALA A 164 -4.65 -7.18 12.67
CA ALA A 164 -5.81 -6.33 12.91
C ALA A 164 -6.49 -6.68 14.25
N HIS A 165 -6.70 -7.97 14.53
CA HIS A 165 -7.25 -8.42 15.80
C HIS A 165 -6.35 -8.05 16.98
N SER A 166 -5.04 -8.25 16.86
CA SER A 166 -4.05 -7.84 17.87
C SER A 166 -4.15 -6.35 18.19
N LEU A 167 -4.30 -5.49 17.16
CA LEU A 167 -4.47 -4.04 17.33
C LEU A 167 -5.80 -3.67 18.01
N LEU A 168 -6.90 -4.30 17.62
CA LEU A 168 -8.22 -4.06 18.23
C LEU A 168 -8.22 -4.45 19.71
N GLN A 169 -7.62 -5.61 20.05
CA GLN A 169 -7.52 -6.06 21.42
C GLN A 169 -6.66 -5.11 22.27
N ALA A 170 -5.46 -4.77 21.79
CA ALA A 170 -4.57 -3.86 22.50
C ALA A 170 -5.16 -2.45 22.64
N GLY A 171 -5.87 -1.97 21.62
CA GLY A 171 -6.56 -0.68 21.65
C GLY A 171 -7.64 -0.62 22.73
N ASN A 172 -8.47 -1.67 22.84
CA ASN A 172 -9.48 -1.77 23.90
C ASN A 172 -8.83 -1.86 25.30
N GLU A 173 -7.75 -2.64 25.45
CA GLU A 173 -6.99 -2.72 26.70
C GLU A 173 -6.40 -1.36 27.10
N ALA A 174 -5.84 -0.60 26.13
CA ALA A 174 -5.27 0.71 26.36
C ALA A 174 -6.33 1.76 26.76
N ILE A 175 -7.50 1.77 26.10
CA ILE A 175 -8.61 2.66 26.47
C ILE A 175 -9.07 2.41 27.91
N LEU A 176 -9.39 1.15 28.24
CA LEU A 176 -9.89 0.79 29.58
C LEU A 176 -8.88 1.16 30.67
N LYS A 177 -7.60 0.91 30.42
CA LYS A 177 -6.52 1.29 31.33
C LYS A 177 -6.40 2.81 31.46
N GLY A 178 -6.40 3.53 30.33
CA GLY A 178 -6.35 4.99 30.31
C GLY A 178 -7.51 5.62 31.07
N MET A 179 -8.72 5.10 30.93
CA MET A 179 -9.89 5.56 31.69
C MET A 179 -9.74 5.31 33.20
N LYS A 180 -9.31 4.11 33.61
CA LYS A 180 -9.11 3.77 35.02
C LYS A 180 -8.03 4.62 35.68
N GLU A 181 -6.98 4.95 34.94
CA GLU A 181 -5.82 5.71 35.41
C GLU A 181 -5.98 7.23 35.21
N ASN A 182 -7.09 7.71 34.66
CA ASN A 182 -7.28 9.10 34.21
C ASN A 182 -6.12 9.59 33.30
N ASN A 183 -5.62 8.71 32.43
CA ASN A 183 -4.54 8.98 31.49
C ASN A 183 -5.11 9.15 30.06
N PRO A 184 -5.39 10.39 29.62
CA PRO A 184 -6.00 10.66 28.32
C PRO A 184 -5.11 10.28 27.13
N GLU A 185 -3.78 10.34 27.26
CA GLU A 185 -2.85 9.97 26.19
C GLU A 185 -2.97 8.47 25.85
N MET A 186 -3.16 7.63 26.87
CA MET A 186 -3.35 6.20 26.68
C MET A 186 -4.71 5.87 26.06
N VAL A 187 -5.74 6.65 26.36
CA VAL A 187 -7.06 6.54 25.72
C VAL A 187 -6.95 6.87 24.22
N ILE A 188 -6.34 8.00 23.88
CA ILE A 188 -6.14 8.41 22.48
C ILE A 188 -5.35 7.34 21.71
N MET A 189 -4.25 6.87 22.28
CA MET A 189 -3.43 5.82 21.69
C MET A 189 -4.21 4.52 21.45
N GLY A 190 -5.09 4.15 22.39
CA GLY A 190 -5.95 2.98 22.23
C GLY A 190 -7.02 3.17 21.14
N SER A 191 -7.59 4.37 21.02
CA SER A 191 -8.48 4.72 19.92
C SER A 191 -7.79 4.66 18.56
N ASP A 192 -6.58 5.19 18.42
CA ASP A 192 -5.82 5.13 17.17
C ASP A 192 -5.49 3.68 16.76
N MET A 193 -5.19 2.80 17.73
CA MET A 193 -5.00 1.38 17.45
C MET A 193 -6.27 0.71 16.97
N MET A 194 -7.41 1.05 17.56
CA MET A 194 -8.69 0.52 17.12
C MET A 194 -9.02 0.97 15.70
N GLU A 195 -8.79 2.24 15.36
CA GLU A 195 -8.97 2.75 14.00
C GLU A 195 -8.08 2.02 13.00
N MET A 196 -6.79 1.85 13.31
CA MET A 196 -5.89 1.10 12.43
C MET A 196 -6.24 -0.39 12.34
N GLY A 197 -6.66 -1.01 13.45
CA GLY A 197 -7.14 -2.39 13.46
C GLY A 197 -8.38 -2.57 12.57
N MET A 198 -9.34 -1.64 12.64
CA MET A 198 -10.52 -1.65 11.76
C MET A 198 -10.14 -1.43 10.29
N ALA A 199 -9.25 -0.48 10.00
CA ALA A 199 -8.78 -0.20 8.65
C ALA A 199 -8.07 -1.42 8.01
N LEU A 200 -7.31 -2.18 8.81
CA LEU A 200 -6.63 -3.40 8.36
C LEU A 200 -7.59 -4.60 8.22
N ASN A 201 -8.65 -4.68 9.03
CA ASN A 201 -9.61 -5.78 9.00
C ASN A 201 -10.62 -5.68 7.86
N HIS A 202 -10.74 -4.53 7.20
CA HIS A 202 -11.54 -4.38 5.99
C HIS A 202 -10.69 -4.74 4.77
N PRO A 203 -10.89 -5.92 4.16
CA PRO A 203 -9.98 -6.47 3.14
C PRO A 203 -9.89 -5.60 1.86
N TYR A 204 -10.80 -4.64 1.69
CA TYR A 204 -10.89 -3.73 0.53
C TYR A 204 -11.40 -2.32 0.92
N GLY A 205 -10.99 -1.78 2.08
CA GLY A 205 -11.22 -0.36 2.40
C GLY A 205 -10.34 0.63 1.62
N MET A 206 -9.67 0.17 0.56
CA MET A 206 -8.77 0.91 -0.33
C MET A 206 -9.28 0.87 -1.78
N ASP A 207 -10.60 0.84 -1.99
CA ASP A 207 -11.16 1.31 -3.26
C ASP A 207 -11.12 2.84 -3.25
N GLU A 208 -10.08 3.42 -3.85
CA GLU A 208 -10.22 4.73 -4.47
C GLU A 208 -11.12 4.56 -5.70
N GLY A 209 -12.43 4.53 -5.44
CA GLY A 209 -13.48 4.38 -6.44
C GLY A 209 -14.83 4.96 -6.01
N ASP A 210 -15.14 4.96 -4.71
CA ASP A 210 -16.24 5.73 -4.16
C ASP A 210 -16.04 5.95 -2.66
N GLY A 211 -16.01 7.20 -2.21
CA GLY A 211 -15.86 7.56 -0.80
C GLY A 211 -17.02 7.13 0.12
N HIS A 212 -17.69 6.00 -0.09
CA HIS A 212 -18.84 5.56 0.71
C HIS A 212 -18.46 4.70 1.93
N GLY A 213 -17.32 3.99 1.92
CA GLY A 213 -16.92 3.14 3.05
C GLY A 213 -16.59 3.93 4.33
N ALA A 214 -15.82 5.02 4.17
CA ALA A 214 -15.49 5.92 5.28
C ALA A 214 -16.67 6.85 5.64
N MET A 215 -17.41 7.34 4.64
CA MET A 215 -18.54 8.28 4.85
C MET A 215 -19.79 7.60 5.43
N GLN A 216 -19.95 6.27 5.31
CA GLN A 216 -21.01 5.54 6.03
C GLN A 216 -20.70 5.35 7.51
N MET A 217 -19.42 5.31 7.91
CA MET A 217 -19.05 5.18 9.32
C MET A 217 -19.30 6.49 10.07
N GLU A 218 -19.00 7.63 9.44
CA GLU A 218 -19.36 8.96 9.97
C GLU A 218 -20.89 9.13 10.10
N LYS A 219 -21.67 8.74 9.08
CA LYS A 219 -23.15 8.79 9.15
C LYS A 219 -23.78 7.85 10.18
N ARG A 220 -23.16 6.71 10.50
CA ARG A 220 -23.70 5.79 11.53
C ARG A 220 -23.42 6.25 12.96
N VAL A 221 -22.38 7.06 13.17
CA VAL A 221 -22.07 7.66 14.47
C VAL A 221 -22.97 8.87 14.73
N GLU A 222 -23.29 9.69 13.71
CA GLU A 222 -24.23 10.81 13.85
C GLU A 222 -25.67 10.39 14.19
N ILE A 223 -26.13 9.23 13.72
CA ILE A 223 -27.53 8.76 13.95
C ILE A 223 -27.79 8.32 15.41
N LYS A 224 -26.76 8.22 16.27
CA LYS A 224 -26.94 7.90 17.70
C LYS A 224 -26.76 9.08 18.66
N MET A 225 -26.42 10.28 18.18
CA MET A 225 -26.22 11.47 19.03
C MET A 225 -27.40 12.46 19.04
N HIS A 226 -28.49 12.16 18.31
CA HIS A 226 -29.74 12.90 18.39
C HIS A 226 -30.79 12.12 19.20
N HIS A 227 -30.59 12.03 20.51
CA HIS A 227 -31.65 11.76 21.48
C HIS A 227 -31.46 12.61 22.72
#